data_AF-A0A2T7PJ74-F1
#
_entry.id   AF-A0A2T7PJ74-F1
#
_cell.length_a   1.000
_cell.length_b   1.000
_cell.length_c   1.000
_cell.angle_alpha   90.00
_cell.angle_beta   90.00
_cell.angle_gamma   90.00
#
_symmetry.space_group_name_H-M   'P 1'
#
loop_
_entity.id
_entity.type
_entity.pdbx_description
1 polymer ?
#
loop_
_entity_poly.entity_id
_entity_poly.type
_entity_poly.pdbx_seq_one_letter_code
_entity_poly.pdbx_strand_id
1 'polypeptide(L)'
;MAEQGVDISPKQDGGVLKQILRAGEGEAVPVKGNEVTVHYVGTLEDGTEFDSSRSRQETFKFTLGKGSVIKAWDIGVATMKKGELARLTCKPEYAYGEAGSPPKIPPNATLIFEVELLDWKGEDLSKDGGVIKHLIKEGEKWVTPNDGATVNIRYKAFYNGAEFESREVSFIQGDGDEVGIVKGVEIATKKMKKNEICRLDVAAKYAYGTAGCPEKNIPPNANLVYEVEMISFEKAKEKWELDSKQKLEQSKIFKEKGTGYFKNGNYSKAVRYYKQVISYLEYETSLTGEEKEERDALILSSHLNLAMCHLKLKEYSEAEEACKKALEMDSKNVKALFRRGQARLERNEYELALEDFEKVVELEPDNKAAKNQILLCKQRKKQFLEREKKLYSNMFQKLLSSKSNKDSANQVTEVGEWNNDMAKGMMPLQEEKAAFEEGLLKEIGDSMEIGHGDKNGGDNNPEVVQQMECN
;
A
#
# COMPACT_ATOMS: atom_id res chain seq x y z
N MET A 1 33.28 42.24 37.15
CA MET A 1 33.21 42.05 35.69
C MET A 1 32.22 40.92 35.47
N ALA A 2 30.99 41.22 35.03
CA ALA A 2 30.00 40.18 34.78
C ALA A 2 30.49 39.32 33.60
N GLU A 3 30.62 38.01 33.83
CA GLU A 3 31.07 37.02 32.86
C GLU A 3 30.20 37.10 31.59
N GLN A 4 30.73 37.69 30.53
CA GLN A 4 30.03 37.86 29.26
C GLN A 4 29.85 36.49 28.60
N GLY A 5 28.63 36.16 28.17
CA GLY A 5 28.35 34.92 27.44
C GLY A 5 29.19 34.80 26.16
N VAL A 6 29.40 33.57 25.70
CA VAL A 6 30.17 33.26 24.48
C VAL A 6 29.32 33.59 23.25
N ASP A 7 29.91 34.32 22.29
CA ASP A 7 29.23 34.60 21.02
C ASP A 7 29.20 33.36 20.12
N ILE A 8 27.97 32.89 19.87
CA ILE A 8 27.70 31.71 19.05
C ILE A 8 27.03 32.09 17.73
N SER A 9 26.94 33.38 17.40
CA SER A 9 26.37 33.80 16.12
C SER A 9 27.29 33.38 14.96
N PRO A 10 26.73 32.94 13.81
CA PRO A 10 27.53 32.56 12.65
C PRO A 10 28.46 33.68 12.13
N LYS A 11 28.07 34.95 12.36
CA LYS A 11 28.83 36.12 11.93
C LYS A 11 29.79 36.66 12.99
N GLN A 12 29.77 36.11 14.21
CA GLN A 12 30.55 36.60 15.34
C GLN A 12 30.32 38.12 15.59
N ASP A 13 29.05 38.52 15.54
CA ASP A 13 28.57 39.91 15.65
C ASP A 13 27.98 40.25 17.03
N GLY A 14 28.14 39.35 18.00
CA GLY A 14 27.54 39.42 19.33
C GLY A 14 26.01 39.36 19.31
N GLY A 15 25.42 38.87 18.21
CA GLY A 15 23.97 38.79 18.04
C GLY A 15 23.29 37.71 18.88
N VAL A 16 24.03 36.64 19.21
CA VAL A 16 23.54 35.53 20.04
C VAL A 16 24.65 35.15 21.02
N LEU A 17 24.49 35.56 22.28
CA LEU A 17 25.42 35.20 23.35
C LEU A 17 24.86 34.06 24.19
N LYS A 18 25.68 33.06 24.50
CA LYS A 18 25.29 31.91 25.31
C LYS A 18 26.11 31.85 26.60
N GLN A 19 25.43 31.66 27.72
CA GLN A 19 26.03 31.36 29.01
C GLN A 19 25.44 30.06 29.55
N ILE A 20 26.29 29.07 29.86
CA ILE A 20 25.84 27.81 30.47
C ILE A 20 25.59 28.06 31.96
N LEU A 21 24.36 27.85 32.42
CA LEU A 21 23.97 27.96 33.82
C LEU A 21 24.06 26.60 34.54
N ARG A 22 23.77 25.52 33.81
CA ARG A 22 23.97 24.14 34.26
C ARG A 22 24.42 23.30 33.08
N ALA A 23 25.52 22.58 33.25
CA ALA A 23 26.03 21.67 32.23
C ALA A 23 25.03 20.54 31.92
N GLY A 24 24.97 20.14 30.66
CA GLY A 24 24.28 18.92 30.23
C GLY A 24 25.20 17.69 30.27
N GLU A 25 24.64 16.56 29.88
CA GLU A 25 25.30 15.25 29.86
C GLU A 25 25.61 14.80 28.43
N GLY A 26 26.70 14.03 28.27
CA GLY A 26 27.16 13.49 27.00
C GLY A 26 27.79 14.54 26.06
N GLU A 27 28.14 14.10 24.85
CA GLU A 27 28.74 14.96 23.81
C GLU A 27 27.79 15.22 22.62
N ALA A 28 26.67 14.50 22.55
CA ALA A 28 25.71 14.66 21.46
C ALA A 28 24.90 15.96 21.64
N VAL A 29 24.62 16.61 20.52
CA VAL A 29 23.78 17.81 20.41
C VAL A 29 22.72 17.58 19.34
N PRO A 30 21.56 18.24 19.41
CA PRO A 30 20.53 18.11 18.37
C PRO A 30 21.04 18.74 17.06
N VAL A 31 20.76 18.05 15.95
CA VAL A 31 21.07 18.54 14.61
C VAL A 31 19.81 19.06 13.92
N LYS A 32 19.99 19.83 12.85
CA LYS A 32 18.89 20.35 12.04
C LYS A 32 17.92 19.23 11.65
N GLY A 33 16.63 19.48 11.82
CA GLY A 33 15.56 18.51 11.56
C GLY A 33 15.16 17.66 12.77
N ASN A 34 15.93 17.68 13.87
CA ASN A 34 15.50 17.04 15.11
C ASN A 34 14.30 17.77 15.72
N GLU A 35 13.35 17.00 16.26
CA GLU A 35 12.34 17.52 17.18
C GLU A 35 12.99 17.65 18.56
N VAL A 36 13.18 18.88 19.02
CA VAL A 36 13.75 19.19 20.34
C VAL A 36 12.63 19.48 21.32
N THR A 37 12.81 19.04 22.56
CA THR A 37 11.89 19.30 23.68
C THR A 37 12.61 20.14 24.72
N VAL A 38 12.05 21.31 25.06
CA VAL A 38 12.68 22.26 25.97
C VAL A 38 11.71 22.78 27.04
N HIS A 39 12.27 23.20 28.17
CA HIS A 39 11.64 24.22 29.02
C HIS A 39 12.30 25.58 28.80
N TYR A 40 11.56 26.67 28.95
CA TYR A 40 12.15 28.00 28.86
C TYR A 40 11.41 29.06 29.68
N VAL A 41 12.12 30.14 29.95
CA VAL A 41 11.61 31.43 30.44
C VAL A 41 12.20 32.52 29.56
N GLY A 42 11.35 33.41 29.04
CA GLY A 42 11.73 34.54 28.19
C GLY A 42 11.43 35.87 28.88
N THR A 43 12.45 36.72 29.02
CA THR A 43 12.36 38.03 29.64
C THR A 43 12.95 39.13 28.76
N LEU A 44 12.47 40.36 28.94
CA LEU A 44 13.15 41.56 28.44
C LEU A 44 14.41 41.85 29.27
N GLU A 45 15.25 42.79 28.82
CA GLU A 45 16.47 43.19 29.53
C GLU A 45 16.20 43.80 30.92
N ASP A 46 15.02 44.38 31.12
CA ASP A 46 14.57 44.91 32.42
C ASP A 46 14.08 43.82 33.39
N GLY A 47 14.08 42.55 32.95
CA GLY A 47 13.63 41.39 33.72
C GLY A 47 12.14 41.07 33.58
N THR A 48 11.38 41.85 32.81
CA THR A 48 9.94 41.59 32.58
C THR A 48 9.77 40.28 31.82
N GLU A 49 9.14 39.28 32.43
CA GLU A 49 8.76 38.02 31.77
C GLU A 49 7.65 38.27 30.75
N PHE A 50 7.89 37.90 29.49
CA PHE A 50 6.87 37.97 28.43
C PHE A 50 6.26 36.60 28.11
N ASP A 51 7.01 35.52 28.34
CA ASP A 51 6.56 34.16 28.08
C ASP A 51 7.37 33.10 28.84
N SER A 52 6.72 32.02 29.31
CA SER A 52 7.38 30.94 30.05
C SER A 52 6.62 29.63 29.85
N SER A 53 7.35 28.56 29.53
CA SER A 53 6.75 27.23 29.45
C SER A 53 6.58 26.58 30.83
N ARG A 54 7.36 27.03 31.82
CA ARG A 54 7.27 26.55 33.20
C ARG A 54 6.01 27.06 33.90
N SER A 55 5.62 28.31 33.66
CA SER A 55 4.36 28.86 34.20
C SER A 55 3.13 28.12 33.65
N ARG A 56 3.23 27.57 32.43
CA ARG A 56 2.22 26.70 31.81
C ARG A 56 2.29 25.23 32.24
N GLN A 57 3.35 24.82 32.94
CA GLN A 57 3.63 23.43 33.29
C GLN A 57 3.66 22.47 32.08
N GLU A 58 4.02 22.99 30.90
CA GLU A 58 4.03 22.24 29.65
C GLU A 58 5.38 22.45 28.93
N THR A 59 5.98 21.37 28.43
CA THR A 59 7.20 21.46 27.62
C THR A 59 6.89 22.05 26.24
N PHE A 60 7.85 22.76 25.66
CA PHE A 60 7.72 23.23 24.29
C PHE A 60 8.52 22.35 23.33
N LYS A 61 7.90 21.97 22.21
CA LYS A 61 8.53 21.15 21.18
C LYS A 61 8.58 21.91 19.87
N PHE A 62 9.72 21.85 19.19
CA PHE A 62 9.87 22.42 17.85
C PHE A 62 10.91 21.65 17.03
N THR A 63 10.89 21.82 15.71
CA THR A 63 11.89 21.24 14.82
C THR A 63 13.04 22.21 14.61
N LEU A 64 14.24 21.82 15.04
CA LEU A 64 15.43 22.65 14.99
C LEU A 64 15.84 22.98 13.54
N GLY A 65 16.12 24.26 13.28
CA GLY A 65 16.63 24.78 12.01
C GLY A 65 15.60 24.83 10.88
N LYS A 66 14.30 24.72 11.18
CA LYS A 66 13.21 24.92 10.19
C LYS A 66 12.60 26.34 10.27
N GLY A 67 13.14 27.24 11.10
CA GLY A 67 12.63 28.60 11.25
C GLY A 67 11.26 28.67 11.95
N SER A 68 10.91 27.64 12.72
CA SER A 68 9.69 27.61 13.55
C SER A 68 9.83 28.44 14.82
N VAL A 69 11.05 28.85 15.15
CA VAL A 69 11.43 29.69 16.28
C VAL A 69 12.32 30.83 15.78
N ILE A 70 12.62 31.80 16.65
CA ILE A 70 13.56 32.87 16.32
C ILE A 70 14.94 32.33 15.94
N LYS A 71 15.67 33.05 15.07
CA LYS A 71 17.00 32.61 14.58
C LYS A 71 17.97 32.30 15.73
N ALA A 72 17.92 33.09 16.81
CA ALA A 72 18.77 32.90 17.97
C ALA A 72 18.55 31.54 18.65
N TRP A 73 17.32 31.02 18.66
CA TRP A 73 17.02 29.69 19.20
C TRP A 73 17.52 28.57 18.30
N ASP A 74 17.34 28.70 16.97
CA ASP A 74 17.87 27.73 16.01
C ASP A 74 19.41 27.61 16.11
N ILE A 75 20.10 28.71 16.43
CA ILE A 75 21.55 28.74 16.69
C ILE A 75 21.87 28.19 18.09
N GLY A 76 21.20 28.70 19.12
CA GLY A 76 21.49 28.41 20.52
C GLY A 76 21.26 26.95 20.89
N VAL A 77 20.07 26.41 20.58
CA VAL A 77 19.69 25.05 20.97
C VAL A 77 20.52 24.00 20.23
N ALA A 78 20.98 24.28 19.01
CA ALA A 78 21.94 23.44 18.27
C ALA A 78 23.27 23.21 19.00
N THR A 79 23.63 24.06 19.97
CA THR A 79 24.87 23.94 20.75
C THR A 79 24.67 23.31 22.12
N MET A 80 23.44 22.98 22.50
CA MET A 80 23.12 22.51 23.85
C MET A 80 23.20 20.99 23.95
N LYS A 81 23.74 20.51 25.08
CA LYS A 81 23.75 19.09 25.46
C LYS A 81 22.45 18.71 26.17
N LYS A 82 22.16 17.41 26.24
CA LYS A 82 20.96 16.90 26.95
C LYS A 82 21.01 17.30 28.43
N GLY A 83 19.93 17.88 28.95
CA GLY A 83 19.81 18.38 30.33
C GLY A 83 20.45 19.75 30.60
N GLU A 84 21.13 20.34 29.61
CA GLU A 84 21.79 21.64 29.75
C GLU A 84 20.76 22.75 29.99
N LEU A 85 21.06 23.64 30.94
CA LEU A 85 20.36 24.91 31.13
C LEU A 85 21.29 26.04 30.71
N ALA A 86 20.88 26.82 29.71
CA ALA A 86 21.67 27.93 29.18
C ALA A 86 20.85 29.21 29.12
N ARG A 87 21.50 30.35 29.37
CA ARG A 87 20.98 31.68 29.08
C ARG A 87 21.42 32.10 27.68
N LEU A 88 20.47 32.51 26.86
CA LEU A 88 20.68 33.08 25.54
C LEU A 88 20.29 34.56 25.57
N THR A 89 21.23 35.44 25.21
CA THR A 89 20.96 36.85 24.97
C THR A 89 20.88 37.07 23.47
N CYS A 90 19.71 37.51 23.00
CA CYS A 90 19.33 37.52 21.60
C CYS A 90 19.08 38.96 21.14
N LYS A 91 19.95 39.50 20.30
CA LYS A 91 19.73 40.81 19.66
C LYS A 91 18.53 40.77 18.69
N PRO A 92 17.88 41.93 18.43
CA PRO A 92 16.66 41.98 17.60
C PRO A 92 16.81 41.38 16.21
N GLU A 93 17.99 41.46 15.56
CA GLU A 93 18.24 40.91 14.22
C GLU A 93 18.14 39.37 14.16
N TYR A 94 18.32 38.73 15.33
CA TYR A 94 18.19 37.29 15.55
C TYR A 94 16.89 36.92 16.29
N ALA A 95 16.05 37.90 16.62
CA ALA A 95 14.76 37.76 17.29
C ALA A 95 13.61 38.32 16.42
N TYR A 96 12.88 39.35 16.89
CA TYR A 96 11.70 39.91 16.22
C TYR A 96 11.95 41.22 15.46
N GLY A 97 13.19 41.71 15.43
CA GLY A 97 13.61 42.89 14.65
C GLY A 97 12.87 44.18 15.01
N GLU A 98 12.83 45.10 14.04
CA GLU A 98 12.18 46.42 14.17
C GLU A 98 10.67 46.35 14.41
N ALA A 99 10.02 45.27 14.00
CA ALA A 99 8.58 45.11 14.19
C ALA A 99 8.22 44.71 15.64
N GLY A 100 9.11 43.98 16.32
CA GLY A 100 8.80 43.34 17.59
C GLY A 100 7.70 42.28 17.47
N SER A 101 7.02 41.98 18.58
CA SER A 101 5.80 41.17 18.63
C SER A 101 4.82 41.79 19.63
N PRO A 102 4.12 42.87 19.24
CA PRO A 102 3.20 43.57 20.13
C PRO A 102 2.04 42.67 20.61
N PRO A 103 1.52 42.90 21.84
CA PRO A 103 1.91 43.95 22.78
C PRO A 103 3.10 43.56 23.69
N LYS A 104 3.56 42.31 23.64
CA LYS A 104 4.49 41.76 24.64
C LYS A 104 5.95 42.09 24.36
N ILE A 105 6.33 42.14 23.10
CA ILE A 105 7.72 42.36 22.68
C ILE A 105 7.77 43.66 21.87
N PRO A 106 8.48 44.69 22.36
CA PRO A 106 8.58 45.96 21.65
C PRO A 106 9.49 45.85 20.41
N PRO A 107 9.38 46.82 19.48
CA PRO A 107 10.36 47.04 18.42
C PRO A 107 11.81 47.01 18.91
N ASN A 108 12.70 46.35 18.16
CA ASN A 108 14.14 46.30 18.42
C ASN A 108 14.55 45.80 19.82
N ALA A 109 13.72 44.96 20.44
CA ALA A 109 14.01 44.40 21.75
C ALA A 109 15.13 43.35 21.71
N THR A 110 16.09 43.48 22.62
CA THR A 110 16.97 42.38 23.01
C THR A 110 16.21 41.46 23.97
N LEU A 111 16.24 40.17 23.71
CA LEU A 111 15.53 39.17 24.52
C LEU A 111 16.53 38.30 25.29
N ILE A 112 16.17 37.96 26.52
CA ILE A 112 16.92 37.02 27.35
C ILE A 112 16.07 35.77 27.52
N PHE A 113 16.63 34.62 27.18
CA PHE A 113 15.98 33.32 27.40
C PHE A 113 16.81 32.44 28.30
N GLU A 114 16.20 31.84 29.31
CA GLU A 114 16.77 30.68 29.99
C GLU A 114 16.12 29.43 29.41
N VAL A 115 16.89 28.61 28.69
CA VAL A 115 16.43 27.42 27.98
C VAL A 115 17.04 26.18 28.61
N GLU A 116 16.21 25.20 28.92
CA GLU A 116 16.60 23.87 29.38
C GLU A 116 16.31 22.85 28.27
N LEU A 117 17.35 22.22 27.71
CA LEU A 117 17.18 21.18 26.69
C LEU A 117 16.89 19.84 27.36
N LEU A 118 15.66 19.33 27.25
CA LEU A 118 15.24 18.11 27.95
C LEU A 118 15.58 16.86 27.14
N ASP A 119 15.23 16.86 25.85
CA ASP A 119 15.45 15.71 24.96
C ASP A 119 15.36 16.14 23.48
N TRP A 120 15.81 15.29 22.57
CA TRP A 120 15.53 15.43 21.15
C TRP A 120 15.41 14.08 20.45
N LYS A 121 14.72 14.08 19.31
CA LYS A 121 14.52 12.90 18.47
C LYS A 121 14.76 13.23 17.01
N GLY A 122 15.22 12.24 16.24
CA GLY A 122 15.29 12.36 14.78
C GLY A 122 13.91 12.53 14.15
N GLU A 123 13.89 12.90 12.87
CA GLU A 123 12.65 13.07 12.10
C GLU A 123 12.03 11.69 11.83
N ASP A 124 10.82 11.44 12.33
CA ASP A 124 10.09 10.20 12.07
C ASP A 124 9.42 10.22 10.69
N LEU A 125 10.01 9.48 9.74
CA LEU A 125 9.52 9.39 8.37
C LEU A 125 8.35 8.41 8.21
N SER A 126 8.22 7.47 9.15
CA SER A 126 7.17 6.45 9.17
C SER A 126 5.90 6.88 9.90
N LYS A 127 5.99 7.92 10.75
CA LYS A 127 4.93 8.40 11.65
C LYS A 127 4.53 7.42 12.75
N ASP A 128 5.29 6.35 12.94
CA ASP A 128 5.04 5.31 13.93
C ASP A 128 6.33 4.87 14.66
N GLY A 129 7.38 5.70 14.57
CA GLY A 129 8.68 5.52 15.19
C GLY A 129 9.59 4.49 14.52
N GLY A 130 9.20 3.88 13.40
CA GLY A 130 9.95 2.79 12.79
C GLY A 130 11.06 3.20 11.81
N VAL A 131 11.05 4.44 11.30
CA VAL A 131 12.10 4.98 10.42
C VAL A 131 12.45 6.38 10.91
N ILE A 132 13.50 6.48 11.71
CA ILE A 132 13.97 7.75 12.28
C ILE A 132 15.18 8.24 11.50
N LYS A 133 15.08 9.45 10.97
CA LYS A 133 16.14 10.10 10.20
C LYS A 133 16.89 11.14 11.03
N HIS A 134 18.21 11.07 10.96
CA HIS A 134 19.14 12.05 11.53
C HIS A 134 19.95 12.66 10.39
N LEU A 135 19.76 13.95 10.16
CA LEU A 135 20.46 14.66 9.09
C LEU A 135 21.94 14.83 9.44
N ILE A 136 22.84 14.42 8.54
CA ILE A 136 24.29 14.61 8.68
C ILE A 136 24.77 15.78 7.82
N LYS A 137 24.31 15.83 6.56
CA LYS A 137 24.63 16.89 5.60
C LYS A 137 23.39 17.29 4.82
N GLU A 138 23.13 18.60 4.75
CA GLU A 138 22.06 19.14 3.90
C GLU A 138 22.31 18.86 2.42
N GLY A 139 21.25 18.42 1.75
CA GLY A 139 21.23 18.35 0.29
C GLY A 139 20.93 19.70 -0.35
N GLU A 140 21.13 19.74 -1.65
CA GLU A 140 20.91 20.90 -2.49
C GLU A 140 19.47 20.95 -3.02
N LYS A 141 19.00 22.17 -3.27
CA LYS A 141 17.64 22.45 -3.78
C LYS A 141 16.55 21.93 -2.83
N TRP A 142 15.28 22.18 -3.18
CA TRP A 142 14.12 21.78 -2.38
C TRP A 142 13.38 20.56 -2.95
N VAL A 143 13.88 20.00 -4.04
CA VAL A 143 13.23 18.92 -4.78
C VAL A 143 13.63 17.56 -4.20
N THR A 144 12.69 16.64 -4.14
CA THR A 144 12.89 15.23 -3.74
C THR A 144 12.28 14.29 -4.80
N PRO A 145 12.65 12.99 -4.80
CA PRO A 145 12.05 12.00 -5.70
C PRO A 145 10.53 11.87 -5.52
N ASN A 146 9.80 11.64 -6.63
CA ASN A 146 8.40 11.18 -6.62
C ASN A 146 8.32 9.66 -6.83
N ASP A 147 7.12 9.10 -6.73
CA ASP A 147 6.92 7.67 -7.01
C ASP A 147 7.27 7.36 -8.47
N GLY A 148 8.03 6.29 -8.72
CA GLY A 148 8.55 5.95 -10.04
C GLY A 148 9.83 6.67 -10.44
N ALA A 149 10.35 7.62 -9.64
CA ALA A 149 11.63 8.28 -9.90
C ALA A 149 12.79 7.28 -9.92
N THR A 150 13.77 7.50 -10.80
CA THR A 150 15.05 6.79 -10.72
C THR A 150 15.90 7.44 -9.66
N VAL A 151 16.34 6.66 -8.67
CA VAL A 151 17.13 7.13 -7.53
C VAL A 151 18.47 6.41 -7.53
N ASN A 152 19.57 7.17 -7.37
CA ASN A 152 20.90 6.63 -7.13
C ASN A 152 21.38 7.03 -5.73
N ILE A 153 21.63 6.03 -4.88
CA ILE A 153 22.17 6.22 -3.54
C ILE A 153 23.45 5.44 -3.34
N ARG A 154 24.28 5.93 -2.43
CA ARG A 154 25.30 5.14 -1.75
C ARG A 154 24.90 4.96 -0.31
N TYR A 155 25.04 3.76 0.22
CA TYR A 155 24.77 3.53 1.63
C TYR A 155 25.74 2.56 2.28
N LYS A 156 25.85 2.68 3.60
CA LYS A 156 26.42 1.69 4.51
C LYS A 156 25.33 1.22 5.46
N ALA A 157 25.28 -0.08 5.73
CA ALA A 157 24.31 -0.70 6.60
C ALA A 157 25.01 -1.40 7.76
N PHE A 158 24.48 -1.20 8.97
CA PHE A 158 25.08 -1.65 10.21
C PHE A 158 24.07 -2.42 11.05
N TYR A 159 24.56 -3.46 11.73
CA TYR A 159 23.83 -4.20 12.76
C TYR A 159 24.72 -4.34 13.99
N ASN A 160 24.21 -3.92 15.16
CA ASN A 160 24.98 -3.86 16.42
C ASN A 160 26.34 -3.15 16.27
N GLY A 161 26.41 -2.12 15.43
CA GLY A 161 27.61 -1.33 15.17
C GLY A 161 28.58 -1.93 14.13
N ALA A 162 28.40 -3.18 13.70
CA ALA A 162 29.19 -3.78 12.64
C ALA A 162 28.59 -3.49 11.26
N GLU A 163 29.40 -3.02 10.33
CA GLU A 163 29.01 -2.86 8.91
C GLU A 163 28.84 -4.26 8.28
N PHE A 164 27.69 -4.52 7.66
CA PHE A 164 27.43 -5.78 6.95
C PHE A 164 27.21 -5.58 5.44
N GLU A 165 27.03 -4.34 4.99
CA GLU A 165 26.90 -4.01 3.58
C GLU A 165 27.27 -2.55 3.31
N SER A 166 27.99 -2.31 2.22
CA SER A 166 28.21 -0.99 1.66
C SER A 166 28.21 -1.08 0.14
N ARG A 167 27.33 -0.31 -0.52
CA ARG A 167 27.28 -0.26 -1.98
C ARG A 167 26.63 1.02 -2.50
N GLU A 168 26.91 1.29 -3.76
CA GLU A 168 26.17 2.25 -4.59
C GLU A 168 25.14 1.48 -5.43
N VAL A 169 23.91 1.98 -5.49
CA VAL A 169 22.80 1.29 -6.16
C VAL A 169 21.81 2.29 -6.74
N SER A 170 21.38 2.01 -7.97
CA SER A 170 20.27 2.71 -8.63
C SER A 170 19.02 1.85 -8.63
N PHE A 171 17.86 2.45 -8.30
CA PHE A 171 16.57 1.76 -8.31
C PHE A 171 15.42 2.72 -8.61
N ILE A 172 14.25 2.17 -8.92
CA ILE A 172 13.02 2.94 -9.12
C ILE A 172 12.30 3.09 -7.78
N GLN A 173 11.95 4.33 -7.42
CA GLN A 173 11.23 4.65 -6.19
C GLN A 173 9.88 3.89 -6.16
N GLY A 174 9.76 2.96 -5.22
CA GLY A 174 8.62 2.05 -5.08
C GLY A 174 8.91 0.59 -5.46
N ASP A 175 10.11 0.29 -5.96
CA ASP A 175 10.60 -1.04 -6.32
C ASP A 175 12.01 -1.33 -5.76
N GLY A 176 12.42 -0.63 -4.69
CA GLY A 176 13.77 -0.79 -4.12
C GLY A 176 14.08 -2.22 -3.67
N ASP A 177 13.08 -2.99 -3.30
CA ASP A 177 13.24 -4.39 -2.90
C ASP A 177 13.74 -5.29 -4.05
N GLU A 178 13.53 -4.94 -5.32
CA GLU A 178 14.10 -5.67 -6.48
C GLU A 178 15.62 -5.75 -6.43
N VAL A 179 16.25 -4.71 -5.89
CA VAL A 179 17.70 -4.64 -5.73
C VAL A 179 18.14 -4.87 -4.29
N GLY A 180 17.24 -5.31 -3.41
CA GLY A 180 17.53 -5.61 -2.00
C GLY A 180 17.57 -4.38 -1.08
N ILE A 181 16.97 -3.26 -1.47
CA ILE A 181 16.77 -2.12 -0.57
C ILE A 181 15.60 -2.40 0.37
N VAL A 182 15.85 -2.23 1.68
CA VAL A 182 14.80 -2.38 2.70
C VAL A 182 13.83 -1.21 2.70
N LYS A 183 12.59 -1.44 3.15
CA LYS A 183 11.51 -0.46 3.06
C LYS A 183 11.82 0.87 3.75
N GLY A 184 12.54 0.83 4.87
CA GLY A 184 12.92 2.02 5.62
C GLY A 184 13.84 2.96 4.83
N VAL A 185 14.80 2.40 4.09
CA VAL A 185 15.68 3.19 3.21
C VAL A 185 14.87 3.77 2.06
N GLU A 186 13.98 3.00 1.44
CA GLU A 186 13.11 3.51 0.37
C GLU A 186 12.14 4.62 0.83
N ILE A 187 11.62 4.55 2.06
CA ILE A 187 10.83 5.63 2.66
C ILE A 187 11.69 6.90 2.80
N ALA A 188 12.94 6.73 3.23
CA ALA A 188 13.87 7.84 3.41
C ALA A 188 14.23 8.52 2.09
N THR A 189 14.56 7.75 1.04
CA THR A 189 14.97 8.32 -0.26
C THR A 189 13.92 9.25 -0.86
N LYS A 190 12.62 8.95 -0.68
CA LYS A 190 11.51 9.82 -1.12
C LYS A 190 11.51 11.21 -0.45
N LYS A 191 12.19 11.36 0.68
CA LYS A 191 12.30 12.58 1.49
C LYS A 191 13.70 13.19 1.49
N MET A 192 14.64 12.60 0.75
CA MET A 192 16.01 13.11 0.65
C MET A 192 16.17 14.04 -0.55
N LYS A 193 17.00 15.07 -0.37
CA LYS A 193 17.46 15.97 -1.42
C LYS A 193 18.74 15.45 -2.06
N LYS A 194 19.07 15.95 -3.26
CA LYS A 194 20.34 15.61 -3.92
C LYS A 194 21.54 16.02 -3.05
N ASN A 195 22.57 15.20 -2.96
CA ASN A 195 23.78 15.38 -2.13
C ASN A 195 23.53 15.39 -0.61
N GLU A 196 22.32 15.03 -0.17
CA GLU A 196 21.99 14.89 1.25
C GLU A 196 22.61 13.61 1.83
N ILE A 197 23.14 13.72 3.05
CA ILE A 197 23.64 12.57 3.82
C ILE A 197 22.85 12.48 5.12
N CYS A 198 22.33 11.29 5.44
CA CYS A 198 21.61 11.06 6.68
C CYS A 198 21.94 9.69 7.28
N ARG A 199 21.78 9.59 8.60
CA ARG A 199 21.72 8.32 9.33
C ARG A 199 20.25 7.96 9.55
N LEU A 200 19.90 6.70 9.35
CA LEU A 200 18.58 6.16 9.56
C LEU A 200 18.64 5.09 10.65
N ASP A 201 17.79 5.20 11.65
CA ASP A 201 17.45 4.09 12.54
C ASP A 201 16.20 3.42 11.98
N VAL A 202 16.34 2.16 11.55
CA VAL A 202 15.29 1.40 10.86
C VAL A 202 14.85 0.23 11.74
N ALA A 203 13.63 0.31 12.25
CA ALA A 203 13.03 -0.77 13.01
C ALA A 203 12.80 -2.01 12.14
N ALA A 204 12.80 -3.18 12.77
CA ALA A 204 12.72 -4.46 12.08
C ALA A 204 11.59 -4.57 11.04
N LYS A 205 10.39 -4.04 11.35
CA LYS A 205 9.23 -4.02 10.43
C LYS A 205 9.48 -3.29 9.10
N TYR A 206 10.45 -2.38 9.06
CA TYR A 206 10.89 -1.65 7.86
C TYR A 206 12.24 -2.13 7.33
N ALA A 207 12.85 -3.13 7.98
CA ALA A 207 14.07 -3.82 7.58
C ALA A 207 13.72 -5.23 7.06
N TYR A 208 14.30 -6.28 7.65
CA TYR A 208 14.08 -7.68 7.26
C TYR A 208 12.96 -8.40 8.05
N GLY A 209 12.23 -7.67 8.91
CA GLY A 209 11.06 -8.15 9.61
C GLY A 209 11.31 -9.37 10.49
N THR A 210 10.30 -10.22 10.62
CA THR A 210 10.34 -11.46 11.42
C THR A 210 11.16 -12.58 10.78
N ALA A 211 11.52 -12.45 9.50
CA ALA A 211 12.33 -13.44 8.81
C ALA A 211 13.83 -13.24 9.04
N GLY A 212 14.27 -11.99 9.20
CA GLY A 212 15.70 -11.65 9.17
C GLY A 212 16.28 -11.81 7.75
N CYS A 213 17.61 -11.79 7.65
CA CYS A 213 18.33 -12.03 6.40
C CYS A 213 19.53 -12.96 6.68
N PRO A 214 19.35 -14.29 6.58
CA PRO A 214 20.39 -15.26 6.87
C PRO A 214 21.66 -15.07 6.03
N GLU A 215 21.51 -14.71 4.75
CA GLU A 215 22.63 -14.44 3.83
C GLU A 215 23.56 -13.32 4.31
N LYS A 216 23.01 -12.37 5.09
CA LYS A 216 23.73 -11.24 5.67
C LYS A 216 23.96 -11.39 7.18
N ASN A 217 23.71 -12.57 7.74
CA ASN A 217 23.77 -12.85 9.18
C ASN A 217 22.89 -11.91 10.04
N ILE A 218 21.75 -11.47 9.50
CA ILE A 218 20.80 -10.62 10.23
C ILE A 218 19.70 -11.49 10.84
N PRO A 219 19.52 -11.49 12.17
CA PRO A 219 18.49 -12.30 12.80
C PRO A 219 17.08 -11.73 12.58
N PRO A 220 16.03 -12.54 12.80
CA PRO A 220 14.67 -12.07 12.96
C PRO A 220 14.54 -10.87 13.89
N ASN A 221 13.67 -9.93 13.54
CA ASN A 221 13.34 -8.75 14.33
C ASN A 221 14.53 -7.82 14.63
N ALA A 222 15.58 -7.84 13.80
CA ALA A 222 16.72 -6.95 13.94
C ALA A 222 16.38 -5.50 13.52
N ASN A 223 16.70 -4.55 14.41
CA ASN A 223 16.77 -3.13 14.05
C ASN A 223 18.12 -2.85 13.40
N LEU A 224 18.12 -2.03 12.36
CA LEU A 224 19.29 -1.71 11.56
C LEU A 224 19.58 -0.22 11.57
N VAL A 225 20.84 0.13 11.33
CA VAL A 225 21.26 1.51 11.11
C VAL A 225 21.78 1.62 9.69
N TYR A 226 21.38 2.67 8.98
CA TYR A 226 21.90 2.98 7.65
C TYR A 226 22.53 4.38 7.64
N GLU A 227 23.66 4.53 6.97
CA GLU A 227 24.14 5.84 6.53
C GLU A 227 23.91 5.93 5.03
N VAL A 228 23.08 6.88 4.59
CA VAL A 228 22.64 7.00 3.20
C VAL A 228 23.05 8.36 2.65
N GLU A 229 23.73 8.33 1.51
CA GLU A 229 24.05 9.47 0.66
C GLU A 229 23.15 9.42 -0.60
N MET A 230 22.34 10.45 -0.79
CA MET A 230 21.58 10.64 -2.03
C MET A 230 22.51 11.25 -3.10
N ILE A 231 22.99 10.45 -4.04
CA ILE A 231 23.89 10.92 -5.10
C ILE A 231 23.10 11.75 -6.14
N SER A 232 22.03 11.17 -6.66
CA SER A 232 21.18 11.80 -7.66
C SER A 232 19.81 11.14 -7.74
N PHE A 233 18.87 11.83 -8.35
CA PHE A 233 17.61 11.24 -8.76
C PHE A 233 17.07 11.96 -10.00
N GLU A 234 16.28 11.26 -10.77
CA GLU A 234 15.48 11.77 -11.88
C GLU A 234 14.01 11.49 -11.57
N LYS A 235 13.20 12.55 -11.44
CA LYS A 235 11.77 12.40 -11.15
C LYS A 235 11.08 11.68 -12.30
N ALA A 236 10.14 10.79 -11.98
CA ALA A 236 9.21 10.31 -12.98
C ALA A 236 8.39 11.49 -13.49
N LYS A 237 8.19 11.54 -14.80
CA LYS A 237 7.22 12.45 -15.40
C LYS A 237 5.83 12.08 -14.91
N GLU A 238 5.07 13.08 -14.51
CA GLU A 238 3.67 12.91 -14.17
C GLU A 238 2.87 12.58 -15.43
N LYS A 239 1.74 11.91 -15.28
CA LYS A 239 0.94 11.39 -16.41
C LYS A 239 0.54 12.47 -17.42
N TRP A 240 0.29 13.69 -16.96
CA TRP A 240 -0.08 14.83 -17.82
C TRP A 240 1.10 15.48 -18.54
N GLU A 241 2.34 15.19 -18.13
CA GLU A 241 3.56 15.70 -18.77
C GLU A 241 4.02 14.83 -19.96
N LEU A 242 3.41 13.65 -20.11
CA LEU A 242 3.72 12.71 -21.19
C LEU A 242 2.82 12.96 -22.39
N ASP A 243 3.41 13.01 -23.58
CA ASP A 243 2.66 12.97 -24.83
C ASP A 243 2.11 11.55 -25.10
N SER A 244 1.19 11.43 -26.06
CA SER A 244 0.50 10.17 -26.37
C SER A 244 1.47 9.02 -26.73
N LYS A 245 2.57 9.33 -27.44
CA LYS A 245 3.58 8.31 -27.83
C LYS A 245 4.41 7.89 -26.62
N GLN A 246 4.80 8.84 -25.78
CA GLN A 246 5.52 8.56 -24.54
C GLN A 246 4.66 7.72 -23.57
N LYS A 247 3.36 7.98 -23.48
CA LYS A 247 2.44 7.13 -22.68
C LYS A 247 2.37 5.71 -23.22
N LEU A 248 2.33 5.55 -24.54
CA LEU A 248 2.32 4.25 -25.20
C LEU A 248 3.61 3.48 -24.89
N GLU A 249 4.77 4.11 -25.05
CA GLU A 249 6.06 3.48 -24.78
C GLU A 249 6.23 3.13 -23.29
N GLN A 250 5.88 4.05 -22.38
CA GLN A 250 5.93 3.79 -20.94
C GLN A 250 5.02 2.64 -20.53
N SER A 251 3.87 2.50 -21.19
CA SER A 251 2.94 1.40 -20.95
C SER A 251 3.52 0.03 -21.37
N LYS A 252 4.37 -0.03 -22.40
CA LYS A 252 5.08 -1.27 -22.77
C LYS A 252 6.02 -1.70 -21.65
N ILE A 253 6.80 -0.76 -21.10
CA ILE A 253 7.71 -1.00 -19.99
C ILE A 253 6.94 -1.51 -18.76
N PHE A 254 5.82 -0.87 -18.41
CA PHE A 254 4.98 -1.33 -17.30
C PHE A 254 4.41 -2.74 -17.53
N LYS A 255 3.96 -3.05 -18.74
CA LYS A 255 3.46 -4.40 -19.08
C LYS A 255 4.57 -5.45 -18.95
N GLU A 256 5.79 -5.15 -19.40
CA GLU A 256 6.93 -6.04 -19.28
C GLU A 256 7.28 -6.29 -17.81
N LYS A 257 7.39 -5.23 -17.00
CA LYS A 257 7.58 -5.35 -15.54
C LYS A 257 6.49 -6.18 -14.88
N GLY A 258 5.22 -5.92 -15.19
CA GLY A 258 4.09 -6.69 -14.67
C GLY A 258 4.21 -8.17 -15.01
N THR A 259 4.66 -8.48 -16.22
CA THR A 259 4.88 -9.87 -16.69
C THR A 259 6.05 -10.53 -15.98
N GLY A 260 7.16 -9.81 -15.74
CA GLY A 260 8.27 -10.27 -14.92
C GLY A 260 7.81 -10.64 -13.50
N TYR A 261 7.03 -9.76 -12.86
CA TYR A 261 6.49 -10.00 -11.53
C TYR A 261 5.51 -11.18 -11.48
N PHE A 262 4.68 -11.33 -12.50
CA PHE A 262 3.77 -12.47 -12.61
C PHE A 262 4.55 -13.79 -12.66
N LYS A 263 5.61 -13.85 -13.48
CA LYS A 263 6.48 -15.04 -13.60
C LYS A 263 7.18 -15.38 -12.29
N ASN A 264 7.57 -14.36 -11.51
CA ASN A 264 8.18 -14.52 -10.20
C ASN A 264 7.17 -14.83 -9.08
N GLY A 265 5.88 -15.00 -9.39
CA GLY A 265 4.82 -15.28 -8.42
C GLY A 265 4.40 -14.08 -7.57
N ASN A 266 4.93 -12.88 -7.83
CA ASN A 266 4.55 -11.67 -7.11
C ASN A 266 3.35 -10.99 -7.80
N TYR A 267 2.19 -11.60 -7.64
CA TYR A 267 0.96 -11.18 -8.31
C TYR A 267 0.50 -9.79 -7.88
N SER A 268 0.67 -9.40 -6.62
CA SER A 268 0.27 -8.06 -6.14
C SER A 268 1.04 -6.94 -6.83
N LYS A 269 2.34 -7.11 -7.08
CA LYS A 269 3.12 -6.15 -7.86
C LYS A 269 2.76 -6.19 -9.35
N ALA A 270 2.53 -7.37 -9.91
CA ALA A 270 2.06 -7.50 -11.29
C ALA A 270 0.76 -6.70 -11.50
N VAL A 271 -0.20 -6.80 -10.56
CA VAL A 271 -1.44 -6.01 -10.57
C VAL A 271 -1.16 -4.50 -10.59
N ARG A 272 -0.26 -4.00 -9.75
CA ARG A 272 0.12 -2.58 -9.72
C ARG A 272 0.57 -2.10 -11.10
N TYR A 273 1.43 -2.88 -11.76
CA TYR A 273 1.99 -2.51 -13.07
C TYR A 273 0.96 -2.57 -14.20
N TYR A 274 0.14 -3.61 -14.28
CA TYR A 274 -0.92 -3.67 -15.29
C TYR A 274 -1.98 -2.58 -15.10
N LYS A 275 -2.27 -2.16 -13.86
CA LYS A 275 -3.11 -0.98 -13.60
C LYS A 275 -2.49 0.32 -14.09
N GLN A 276 -1.16 0.46 -14.04
CA GLN A 276 -0.49 1.64 -14.61
C GLN A 276 -0.66 1.70 -16.13
N VAL A 277 -0.57 0.56 -16.83
CA VAL A 277 -0.83 0.49 -18.29
C VAL A 277 -2.21 1.02 -18.63
N ILE A 278 -3.26 0.49 -17.96
CA ILE A 278 -4.63 0.91 -18.21
C ILE A 278 -4.81 2.38 -17.88
N SER A 279 -4.31 2.84 -16.72
CA SER A 279 -4.38 4.26 -16.36
C SER A 279 -3.80 5.13 -17.48
N TYR A 280 -2.62 4.80 -18.02
CA TYR A 280 -1.95 5.63 -19.03
C TYR A 280 -2.71 5.69 -20.35
N LEU A 281 -3.41 4.63 -20.73
CA LEU A 281 -3.96 4.47 -22.07
C LEU A 281 -5.50 4.58 -22.17
N GLU A 282 -6.25 4.34 -21.08
CA GLU A 282 -7.73 4.24 -21.10
C GLU A 282 -8.41 5.50 -21.66
N TYR A 283 -7.88 6.68 -21.32
CA TYR A 283 -8.43 7.96 -21.79
C TYR A 283 -7.59 8.59 -22.92
N GLU A 284 -6.63 7.85 -23.48
CA GLU A 284 -5.77 8.37 -24.54
C GLU A 284 -6.45 8.21 -25.90
N THR A 285 -7.06 9.28 -26.40
CA THR A 285 -7.84 9.26 -27.64
C THR A 285 -7.08 9.78 -28.87
N SER A 286 -5.88 10.34 -28.69
CA SER A 286 -5.16 11.03 -29.78
C SER A 286 -4.34 10.10 -30.68
N LEU A 287 -4.13 8.85 -30.28
CA LEU A 287 -3.44 7.83 -31.08
C LEU A 287 -4.33 7.35 -32.24
N THR A 288 -3.75 7.20 -33.43
CA THR A 288 -4.46 6.81 -34.66
C THR A 288 -3.71 5.71 -35.42
N GLY A 289 -4.40 5.01 -36.35
CA GLY A 289 -3.80 3.93 -37.14
C GLY A 289 -3.17 2.83 -36.28
N GLU A 290 -1.96 2.40 -36.63
CA GLU A 290 -1.20 1.36 -35.94
C GLU A 290 -0.99 1.66 -34.44
N GLU A 291 -0.76 2.92 -34.07
CA GLU A 291 -0.55 3.31 -32.67
C GLU A 291 -1.82 3.12 -31.83
N LYS A 292 -3.00 3.31 -32.45
CA LYS A 292 -4.29 3.05 -31.81
C LYS A 292 -4.51 1.56 -31.59
N GLU A 293 -4.19 0.75 -32.59
CA GLU A 293 -4.30 -0.71 -32.51
C GLU A 293 -3.36 -1.27 -31.44
N GLU A 294 -2.12 -0.76 -31.38
CA GLU A 294 -1.16 -1.12 -30.35
C GLU A 294 -1.65 -0.73 -28.95
N ARG A 295 -2.21 0.48 -28.79
CA ARG A 295 -2.84 0.92 -27.53
C ARG A 295 -3.94 -0.04 -27.09
N ASP A 296 -4.87 -0.36 -27.99
CA ASP A 296 -6.03 -1.20 -27.69
C ASP A 296 -5.59 -2.63 -27.34
N ALA A 297 -4.59 -3.17 -28.03
CA ALA A 297 -3.99 -4.47 -27.71
C ALA A 297 -3.29 -4.46 -26.33
N LEU A 298 -2.62 -3.36 -25.96
CA LEU A 298 -2.01 -3.19 -24.64
C LEU A 298 -3.04 -3.14 -23.52
N ILE A 299 -4.12 -2.38 -23.69
CA ILE A 299 -5.22 -2.31 -22.71
C ILE A 299 -5.88 -3.69 -22.55
N LEU A 300 -6.27 -4.34 -23.65
CA LEU A 300 -6.90 -5.67 -23.63
C LEU A 300 -6.01 -6.70 -22.93
N SER A 301 -4.74 -6.80 -23.34
CA SER A 301 -3.80 -7.74 -22.72
C SER A 301 -3.54 -7.43 -21.24
N SER A 302 -3.59 -6.17 -20.82
CA SER A 302 -3.45 -5.78 -19.42
C SER A 302 -4.65 -6.19 -18.58
N HIS A 303 -5.89 -6.03 -19.08
CA HIS A 303 -7.10 -6.53 -18.40
C HIS A 303 -7.08 -8.06 -18.27
N LEU A 304 -6.69 -8.77 -19.33
CA LEU A 304 -6.53 -10.22 -19.29
C LEU A 304 -5.52 -10.65 -18.22
N ASN A 305 -4.36 -10.00 -18.17
CA ASN A 305 -3.33 -10.32 -17.19
C ASN A 305 -3.75 -9.94 -15.76
N LEU A 306 -4.48 -8.83 -15.58
CA LEU A 306 -5.09 -8.49 -14.29
C LEU A 306 -6.04 -9.56 -13.81
N ALA A 307 -6.95 -10.03 -14.67
CA ALA A 307 -7.87 -11.11 -14.32
C ALA A 307 -7.10 -12.37 -13.85
N MET A 308 -6.01 -12.71 -14.53
CA MET A 308 -5.17 -13.84 -14.13
C MET A 308 -4.47 -13.62 -12.78
N CYS A 309 -3.95 -12.41 -12.53
CA CYS A 309 -3.34 -12.08 -11.24
C CYS A 309 -4.36 -12.16 -10.10
N HIS A 310 -5.55 -11.60 -10.30
CA HIS A 310 -6.62 -11.62 -9.31
C HIS A 310 -7.13 -13.04 -9.03
N LEU A 311 -7.22 -13.91 -10.04
CA LEU A 311 -7.49 -15.34 -9.84
C LEU A 311 -6.42 -16.01 -8.96
N LYS A 312 -5.13 -15.71 -9.17
CA LYS A 312 -4.04 -16.24 -8.32
C LYS A 312 -4.09 -15.70 -6.89
N LEU A 313 -4.55 -14.46 -6.72
CA LEU A 313 -4.75 -13.82 -5.42
C LEU A 313 -6.08 -14.21 -4.74
N LYS A 314 -6.96 -14.96 -5.42
CA LYS A 314 -8.33 -15.30 -4.97
C LYS A 314 -9.25 -14.08 -4.79
N GLU A 315 -8.94 -13.01 -5.51
CA GLU A 315 -9.73 -11.78 -5.59
C GLU A 315 -10.74 -11.93 -6.75
N TYR A 316 -11.73 -12.80 -6.56
CA TYR A 316 -12.60 -13.26 -7.65
C TYR A 316 -13.50 -12.16 -8.22
N SER A 317 -13.92 -11.18 -7.40
CA SER A 317 -14.72 -10.04 -7.86
C SER A 317 -13.93 -9.17 -8.85
N GLU A 318 -12.68 -8.88 -8.50
CA GLU A 318 -11.75 -8.09 -9.28
C GLU A 318 -11.35 -8.80 -10.56
N ALA A 319 -11.21 -10.13 -10.51
CA ALA A 319 -10.99 -10.96 -11.69
C ALA A 319 -12.17 -10.89 -12.67
N GLU A 320 -13.40 -11.01 -12.18
CA GLU A 320 -14.60 -10.87 -13.01
C GLU A 320 -14.69 -9.49 -13.66
N GLU A 321 -14.44 -8.41 -12.91
CA GLU A 321 -14.50 -7.05 -13.43
C GLU A 321 -13.44 -6.81 -14.52
N ALA A 322 -12.21 -7.28 -14.30
CA ALA A 322 -11.17 -7.21 -15.33
C ALA A 322 -11.56 -7.99 -16.60
N CYS A 323 -12.19 -9.16 -16.46
CA CYS A 323 -12.72 -9.90 -17.60
C CYS A 323 -13.87 -9.18 -18.31
N LYS A 324 -14.78 -8.53 -17.58
CA LYS A 324 -15.86 -7.72 -18.19
C LYS A 324 -15.27 -6.60 -19.05
N LYS A 325 -14.26 -5.88 -18.56
CA LYS A 325 -13.55 -4.86 -19.33
C LYS A 325 -12.86 -5.41 -20.57
N ALA A 326 -12.23 -6.59 -20.47
CA ALA A 326 -11.68 -7.26 -21.66
C ALA A 326 -12.77 -7.63 -22.69
N LEU A 327 -13.94 -8.08 -22.23
CA LEU A 327 -15.07 -8.47 -23.10
C LEU A 327 -15.85 -7.28 -23.68
N GLU A 328 -15.82 -6.12 -23.03
CA GLU A 328 -16.30 -4.86 -23.60
C GLU A 328 -15.48 -4.47 -24.86
N MET A 329 -14.20 -4.82 -24.88
CA MET A 329 -13.30 -4.57 -26.02
C MET A 329 -13.33 -5.69 -27.06
N ASP A 330 -13.31 -6.94 -26.62
CA ASP A 330 -13.36 -8.13 -27.46
C ASP A 330 -14.35 -9.14 -26.87
N SER A 331 -15.61 -9.05 -27.33
CA SER A 331 -16.71 -9.86 -26.80
C SER A 331 -16.56 -11.36 -27.02
N LYS A 332 -15.65 -11.78 -27.91
CA LYS A 332 -15.35 -13.18 -28.22
C LYS A 332 -14.02 -13.63 -27.63
N ASN A 333 -13.44 -12.87 -26.70
CA ASN A 333 -12.16 -13.22 -26.11
C ASN A 333 -12.26 -14.48 -25.24
N VAL A 334 -11.75 -15.59 -25.76
CA VAL A 334 -11.78 -16.91 -25.11
C VAL A 334 -11.12 -16.88 -23.73
N LYS A 335 -9.98 -16.19 -23.58
CA LYS A 335 -9.26 -16.09 -22.30
C LYS A 335 -10.09 -15.34 -21.26
N ALA A 336 -10.77 -14.26 -21.65
CA ALA A 336 -11.62 -13.49 -20.74
C ALA A 336 -12.84 -14.29 -20.29
N LEU A 337 -13.56 -14.93 -21.23
CA LEU A 337 -14.71 -15.78 -20.90
C LEU A 337 -14.31 -16.91 -19.94
N PHE A 338 -13.24 -17.63 -20.27
CA PHE A 338 -12.75 -18.74 -19.46
C PHE A 338 -12.36 -18.29 -18.04
N ARG A 339 -11.58 -17.20 -17.93
CA ARG A 339 -11.15 -16.67 -16.62
C ARG A 339 -12.33 -16.11 -15.80
N ARG A 340 -13.34 -15.54 -16.46
CA ARG A 340 -14.57 -15.06 -15.79
C ARG A 340 -15.38 -16.24 -15.25
N GLY A 341 -15.53 -17.29 -16.04
CA GLY A 341 -16.17 -18.54 -15.62
C GLY A 341 -15.46 -19.17 -14.41
N GLN A 342 -14.12 -19.15 -14.39
CA GLN A 342 -13.35 -19.61 -13.22
C GLN A 342 -13.63 -18.78 -11.97
N ALA A 343 -13.65 -17.44 -12.08
CA ALA A 343 -13.93 -16.57 -10.95
C ALA A 343 -15.34 -16.78 -10.39
N ARG A 344 -16.35 -16.91 -11.26
CA ARG A 344 -17.75 -17.17 -10.90
C ARG A 344 -17.94 -18.54 -10.27
N LEU A 345 -17.27 -19.56 -10.79
CA LEU A 345 -17.30 -20.92 -10.23
C LEU A 345 -16.79 -20.94 -8.80
N GLU A 346 -15.69 -20.24 -8.51
CA GLU A 346 -15.13 -20.13 -7.16
C GLU A 346 -16.02 -19.32 -6.20
N ARG A 347 -16.88 -18.44 -6.75
CA ARG A 347 -17.93 -17.71 -6.02
C ARG A 347 -19.24 -18.49 -5.87
N ASN A 348 -19.32 -19.72 -6.38
CA ASN A 348 -20.53 -20.57 -6.43
C ASN A 348 -21.66 -20.01 -7.31
N GLU A 349 -21.33 -19.14 -8.27
CA GLU A 349 -22.27 -18.62 -9.28
C GLU A 349 -22.30 -19.60 -10.46
N TYR A 350 -22.82 -20.80 -10.23
CA TYR A 350 -22.65 -21.94 -11.13
C TYR A 350 -23.30 -21.73 -12.50
N GLU A 351 -24.49 -21.13 -12.55
CA GLU A 351 -25.22 -20.84 -13.79
C GLU A 351 -24.41 -19.89 -14.68
N LEU A 352 -23.95 -18.76 -14.12
CA LEU A 352 -23.15 -17.78 -14.84
C LEU A 352 -21.79 -18.33 -15.27
N ALA A 353 -21.20 -19.21 -14.47
CA ALA A 353 -19.96 -19.90 -14.83
C ALA A 353 -20.17 -20.88 -16.00
N LEU A 354 -21.28 -21.63 -16.01
CA LEU A 354 -21.63 -22.52 -17.12
C LEU A 354 -21.82 -21.73 -18.41
N GLU A 355 -22.58 -20.63 -18.38
CA GLU A 355 -22.77 -19.76 -19.54
C GLU A 355 -21.43 -19.29 -20.15
N ASP A 356 -20.46 -18.95 -19.30
CA ASP A 356 -19.13 -18.53 -19.76
C ASP A 356 -18.33 -19.67 -20.38
N PHE A 357 -18.32 -20.86 -19.76
CA PHE A 357 -17.59 -22.00 -20.31
C PHE A 357 -18.25 -22.60 -21.57
N GLU A 358 -19.58 -22.60 -21.65
CA GLU A 358 -20.32 -23.04 -22.83
C GLU A 358 -20.01 -22.12 -24.01
N LYS A 359 -20.00 -20.79 -23.81
CA LYS A 359 -19.55 -19.84 -24.84
C LYS A 359 -18.10 -20.08 -25.29
N VAL A 360 -17.22 -20.50 -24.38
CA VAL A 360 -15.85 -20.90 -24.78
C VAL A 360 -15.87 -22.12 -25.69
N VAL A 361 -16.68 -23.14 -25.37
CA VAL A 361 -16.80 -24.35 -26.21
C VAL A 361 -17.48 -24.05 -27.55
N GLU A 362 -18.44 -23.11 -27.59
CA GLU A 362 -19.04 -22.64 -28.83
C GLU A 362 -18.01 -21.97 -29.76
N LEU A 363 -17.09 -21.17 -29.20
CA LEU A 363 -16.04 -20.50 -29.96
C LEU A 363 -14.87 -21.44 -30.31
N GLU A 364 -14.51 -22.34 -29.40
CA GLU A 364 -13.42 -23.32 -29.54
C GLU A 364 -13.90 -24.73 -29.13
N PRO A 365 -14.51 -25.49 -30.07
CA PRO A 365 -15.06 -26.82 -29.78
C PRO A 365 -14.03 -27.83 -29.25
N ASP A 366 -12.74 -27.64 -29.55
CA ASP A 366 -11.65 -28.52 -29.12
C ASP A 366 -11.05 -28.14 -27.76
N ASN A 367 -11.56 -27.10 -27.11
CA ASN A 367 -11.05 -26.62 -25.82
C ASN A 367 -11.40 -27.60 -24.68
N LYS A 368 -10.50 -28.57 -24.44
CA LYS A 368 -10.63 -29.59 -23.40
C LYS A 368 -10.75 -28.99 -22.00
N ALA A 369 -10.06 -27.88 -21.74
CA ALA A 369 -10.09 -27.21 -20.45
C ALA A 369 -11.50 -26.70 -20.12
N ALA A 370 -12.18 -26.08 -21.09
CA ALA A 370 -13.55 -25.59 -20.91
C ALA A 370 -14.54 -26.74 -20.70
N LYS A 371 -14.45 -27.81 -21.48
CA LYS A 371 -15.29 -29.02 -21.29
C LYS A 371 -15.13 -29.61 -19.89
N ASN A 372 -13.91 -29.68 -19.37
CA ASN A 372 -13.64 -30.17 -18.02
C ASN A 372 -14.22 -29.22 -16.94
N GLN A 373 -14.13 -27.91 -17.15
CA GLN A 373 -14.72 -26.93 -16.21
C GLN A 373 -16.26 -26.99 -16.21
N ILE A 374 -16.90 -27.23 -17.35
CA ILE A 374 -18.36 -27.47 -17.41
C ILE A 374 -18.73 -28.69 -16.56
N LEU A 375 -18.01 -29.81 -16.71
CA LEU A 375 -18.26 -31.02 -15.94
C LEU A 375 -18.11 -30.76 -14.43
N LEU A 376 -17.02 -30.08 -14.05
CA LEU A 376 -16.76 -29.70 -12.66
C LEU A 376 -17.85 -28.78 -12.11
N CYS A 377 -18.29 -27.80 -12.89
CA CYS A 377 -19.34 -26.87 -12.50
C CYS A 377 -20.68 -27.59 -12.28
N LYS A 378 -21.09 -28.47 -13.22
CA LYS A 378 -22.30 -29.30 -13.07
C LYS A 378 -22.24 -30.18 -11.82
N GLN A 379 -21.07 -30.78 -11.54
CA GLN A 379 -20.88 -31.59 -10.34
C GLN A 379 -20.98 -30.74 -9.05
N ARG A 380 -20.31 -29.59 -8.98
CA ARG A 380 -20.35 -28.68 -7.81
C ARG A 380 -21.76 -28.14 -7.58
N LYS A 381 -22.46 -27.72 -8.64
CA LYS A 381 -23.87 -27.29 -8.60
C LYS A 381 -24.77 -28.37 -8.02
N LYS A 382 -24.66 -29.62 -8.51
CA LYS A 382 -25.44 -30.74 -7.97
C LYS A 382 -25.19 -30.96 -6.47
N GLN A 383 -23.93 -30.97 -6.07
CA GLN A 383 -23.56 -31.11 -4.66
C GLN A 383 -24.07 -29.96 -3.79
N PHE A 384 -24.05 -28.73 -4.32
CA PHE A 384 -24.59 -27.56 -3.64
C PHE A 384 -26.11 -27.71 -3.40
N LEU A 385 -26.87 -28.03 -4.45
CA LEU A 385 -28.33 -28.22 -4.35
C LEU A 385 -28.70 -29.37 -3.40
N GLU A 386 -27.95 -30.48 -3.41
CA GLU A 386 -28.15 -31.59 -2.47
C GLU A 386 -27.90 -31.17 -1.01
N ARG A 387 -26.87 -30.35 -0.76
CA ARG A 387 -26.60 -29.80 0.58
C ARG A 387 -27.69 -28.84 1.02
N GLU A 388 -28.14 -27.96 0.12
CA GLU A 388 -29.18 -26.98 0.40
C GLU A 388 -30.51 -27.66 0.74
N LYS A 389 -30.89 -28.67 -0.04
CA LYS A 389 -32.08 -29.51 0.23
C LYS A 389 -32.01 -30.17 1.61
N LYS A 390 -30.86 -30.75 1.97
CA LYS A 390 -30.66 -31.35 3.30
C LYS A 390 -30.75 -30.31 4.40
N LEU A 391 -30.14 -29.14 4.19
CA LEU A 391 -30.15 -28.04 5.15
C LEU A 391 -31.57 -27.54 5.43
N TYR A 392 -32.37 -27.26 4.39
CA TYR A 392 -33.76 -26.83 4.56
C TYR A 392 -34.64 -27.91 5.18
N SER A 393 -34.45 -29.18 4.78
CA SER A 393 -35.18 -30.29 5.39
C SER A 393 -34.93 -30.38 6.90
N ASN A 394 -33.67 -30.27 7.34
CA ASN A 394 -33.29 -30.27 8.75
C ASN A 394 -33.82 -29.02 9.49
N MET A 395 -33.73 -27.83 8.88
CA MET A 395 -34.27 -26.60 9.46
C MET A 395 -35.79 -26.67 9.65
N PHE A 396 -36.52 -27.19 8.67
CA PHE A 396 -37.96 -27.38 8.73
C PHE A 396 -38.36 -28.37 9.83
N GLN A 397 -37.69 -29.52 9.91
CA GLN A 397 -37.92 -30.50 10.98
C GLN A 397 -37.67 -29.89 12.37
N LYS A 398 -36.60 -29.11 12.51
CA LYS A 398 -36.30 -28.42 13.77
C LYS A 398 -37.38 -27.41 14.15
N LEU A 399 -37.91 -26.66 13.17
CA LEU A 399 -38.98 -25.69 13.39
C LEU A 399 -40.33 -26.35 13.77
N LEU A 400 -40.62 -27.51 13.20
CA LEU A 400 -41.77 -28.33 13.63
C LEU A 400 -41.58 -28.85 15.06
N SER A 401 -40.38 -29.36 15.39
CA SER A 401 -40.07 -29.87 16.74
C SER A 401 -40.03 -28.78 17.82
N SER A 402 -39.73 -27.53 17.46
CA SER A 402 -39.71 -26.40 18.39
C SER A 402 -41.11 -25.83 18.64
N LYS A 403 -42.03 -25.96 17.68
CA LYS A 403 -43.46 -25.68 17.87
C LYS A 403 -44.13 -26.74 18.75
N SER A 404 -43.84 -28.02 18.53
CA SER A 404 -44.40 -29.10 19.38
C SER A 404 -43.93 -29.05 20.83
N ASN A 405 -42.81 -28.39 21.13
CA ASN A 405 -42.32 -28.16 22.50
C ASN A 405 -42.81 -26.84 23.14
N LYS A 406 -43.53 -25.97 22.41
CA LYS A 406 -44.12 -24.73 22.94
C LYS A 406 -45.62 -24.83 23.26
N ASP A 407 -46.29 -25.91 22.89
CA ASP A 407 -47.69 -26.18 23.26
C ASP A 407 -47.85 -26.77 24.67
N SER A 408 -47.03 -26.31 25.62
CA SER A 408 -47.19 -26.61 27.06
C SER A 408 -46.99 -25.40 27.97
N ALA A 409 -47.16 -24.17 27.46
CA ALA A 409 -47.34 -23.00 28.33
C ALA A 409 -48.09 -21.84 27.66
N ASN A 410 -49.41 -21.82 27.92
CA ASN A 410 -50.32 -20.68 28.00
C ASN A 410 -50.70 -19.82 26.77
N GLN A 411 -52.00 -19.53 26.76
CA GLN A 411 -52.81 -18.74 25.82
C GLN A 411 -52.20 -17.39 25.43
N VAL A 412 -52.22 -17.09 24.13
CA VAL A 412 -52.51 -15.74 23.62
C VAL A 412 -53.43 -15.87 22.42
N THR A 413 -54.59 -15.24 22.53
CA THR A 413 -55.60 -15.04 21.49
C THR A 413 -55.08 -14.10 20.40
N GLU A 414 -55.42 -14.44 19.15
CA GLU A 414 -55.56 -13.56 17.98
C GLU A 414 -54.27 -13.03 17.33
N VAL A 415 -53.99 -13.45 16.08
CA VAL A 415 -53.72 -12.60 14.90
C VAL A 415 -53.79 -13.47 13.63
N GLY A 416 -54.72 -13.11 12.72
CA GLY A 416 -54.50 -13.10 11.27
C GLY A 416 -54.76 -14.39 10.49
N GLU A 417 -55.99 -14.55 9.99
CA GLU A 417 -56.32 -15.42 8.86
C GLU A 417 -55.47 -15.07 7.63
N TRP A 418 -54.73 -16.05 7.09
CA TRP A 418 -54.14 -15.96 5.76
C TRP A 418 -55.05 -16.69 4.78
N ASN A 419 -55.61 -15.93 3.83
CA ASN A 419 -56.58 -16.37 2.83
C ASN A 419 -56.08 -17.54 1.97
N ASN A 420 -56.95 -18.53 1.83
CA ASN A 420 -56.75 -19.81 1.17
C ASN A 420 -56.92 -19.75 -0.37
N ASP A 421 -56.40 -18.71 -1.02
CA ASP A 421 -56.53 -18.52 -2.48
C ASP A 421 -55.20 -18.56 -3.26
N MET A 422 -54.04 -18.62 -2.61
CA MET A 422 -52.77 -18.95 -3.31
C MET A 422 -52.61 -20.45 -3.61
N ALA A 423 -53.43 -21.31 -3.00
CA ALA A 423 -53.38 -22.76 -3.21
C ALA A 423 -54.12 -23.24 -4.48
N LYS A 424 -54.90 -22.37 -5.16
CA LYS A 424 -55.68 -22.75 -6.34
C LYS A 424 -54.90 -22.71 -7.67
N GLY A 425 -53.67 -22.22 -7.66
CA GLY A 425 -52.81 -22.16 -8.85
C GLY A 425 -51.55 -23.02 -8.77
N MET A 426 -51.28 -23.66 -7.62
CA MET A 426 -50.12 -24.54 -7.47
C MET A 426 -50.49 -25.96 -7.86
N MET A 427 -49.76 -26.48 -8.86
CA MET A 427 -49.84 -27.87 -9.28
C MET A 427 -49.51 -28.77 -8.07
N PRO A 428 -50.31 -29.79 -7.76
CA PRO A 428 -50.01 -30.75 -6.71
C PRO A 428 -48.57 -31.30 -6.83
N LEU A 429 -47.85 -31.41 -5.71
CA LEU A 429 -46.46 -31.89 -5.60
C LEU A 429 -46.14 -33.18 -6.36
N GLN A 430 -47.14 -34.02 -6.62
CA GLN A 430 -46.99 -35.25 -7.42
C GLN A 430 -46.97 -34.97 -8.93
N GLU A 431 -47.74 -33.99 -9.38
CA GLU A 431 -47.80 -33.55 -10.79
C GLU A 431 -46.59 -32.68 -11.14
N GLU A 432 -46.11 -31.85 -10.21
CA GLU A 432 -44.91 -31.03 -10.38
C GLU A 432 -43.63 -31.90 -10.43
N LYS A 433 -43.59 -32.97 -9.63
CA LYS A 433 -42.53 -33.98 -9.67
C LYS A 433 -42.57 -34.80 -10.96
N ALA A 434 -43.75 -35.15 -11.46
CA ALA A 434 -43.90 -35.86 -12.73
C ALA A 434 -43.48 -34.98 -13.92
N ALA A 435 -43.90 -33.71 -13.96
CA ALA A 435 -43.52 -32.77 -15.01
C ALA A 435 -42.00 -32.49 -15.02
N PHE A 436 -41.37 -32.44 -13.84
CA PHE A 436 -39.93 -32.27 -13.70
C PHE A 436 -39.15 -33.53 -14.12
N GLU A 437 -39.61 -34.73 -13.73
CA GLU A 437 -39.00 -36.00 -14.14
C GLU A 437 -39.17 -36.26 -15.65
N GLU A 438 -40.29 -35.87 -16.24
CA GLU A 438 -40.58 -36.01 -17.67
C GLU A 438 -39.76 -35.01 -18.53
N GLY A 439 -39.54 -33.79 -18.04
CA GLY A 439 -38.61 -32.83 -18.65
C GLY A 439 -37.15 -33.29 -18.59
N LEU A 440 -36.72 -33.84 -17.45
CA LEU A 440 -35.36 -34.37 -17.26
C LEU A 440 -35.09 -35.59 -18.16
N LEU A 441 -36.08 -36.46 -18.36
CA LEU A 441 -35.95 -37.64 -19.23
C LEU A 441 -35.92 -37.28 -20.72
N LYS A 442 -36.62 -36.22 -21.14
CA LYS A 442 -36.53 -35.69 -22.52
C LYS A 442 -35.14 -35.11 -22.83
N GLU A 443 -34.59 -34.28 -21.94
CA GLU A 443 -33.25 -33.69 -22.14
C GLU A 443 -32.13 -34.74 -22.12
N ILE A 444 -32.29 -35.81 -21.33
CA ILE A 444 -31.35 -36.93 -21.26
C ILE A 444 -31.46 -37.83 -22.51
N GLY A 445 -32.66 -38.00 -23.07
CA GLY A 445 -32.89 -38.77 -24.30
C GLY A 445 -32.31 -38.09 -25.54
N ASP A 446 -32.54 -36.79 -25.69
CA ASP A 446 -32.05 -36.01 -26.84
C ASP A 446 -30.50 -35.87 -26.85
N SER A 447 -29.86 -36.03 -25.69
CA SER A 447 -28.40 -36.02 -25.53
C SER A 447 -27.73 -37.36 -25.85
N MET A 448 -28.49 -38.47 -25.96
CA MET A 448 -27.94 -39.82 -26.18
C MET A 448 -28.02 -40.33 -27.63
N GLU A 449 -28.74 -39.67 -28.54
CA GLU A 449 -28.84 -40.11 -29.94
C GLU A 449 -27.74 -39.56 -30.88
N ILE A 450 -26.83 -38.69 -30.42
CA ILE A 450 -25.71 -38.20 -31.23
C ILE A 450 -24.42 -38.90 -30.81
N GLY A 451 -24.23 -40.15 -31.24
CA GLY A 451 -22.92 -40.79 -31.17
C GLY A 451 -22.93 -42.31 -31.38
N HIS A 452 -22.80 -42.76 -32.64
CA HIS A 452 -22.22 -44.06 -32.95
C HIS A 452 -21.12 -43.87 -34.00
N GLY A 453 -19.87 -43.93 -33.52
CA GLY A 453 -18.66 -43.81 -34.31
C GLY A 453 -17.45 -44.30 -33.53
N ASP A 454 -17.30 -45.62 -33.54
CA ASP A 454 -16.10 -46.44 -33.33
C ASP A 454 -15.28 -46.42 -32.02
N LYS A 455 -15.10 -47.66 -31.55
CA LYS A 455 -14.28 -48.12 -30.42
C LYS A 455 -12.84 -48.35 -30.87
N ASN A 456 -11.91 -48.02 -29.97
CA ASN A 456 -10.62 -48.67 -29.66
C ASN A 456 -9.78 -47.60 -28.93
N GLY A 457 -9.16 -47.77 -27.78
CA GLY A 457 -8.78 -48.91 -26.96
C GLY A 457 -7.51 -48.46 -26.21
N GLY A 458 -7.32 -48.88 -24.95
CA GLY A 458 -5.99 -48.94 -24.33
C GLY A 458 -5.60 -47.84 -23.34
N ASP A 459 -5.50 -48.30 -22.09
CA ASP A 459 -4.52 -47.99 -21.05
C ASP A 459 -4.54 -46.71 -20.18
N ASN A 460 -4.67 -47.01 -18.89
CA ASN A 460 -4.44 -46.18 -17.72
C ASN A 460 -2.93 -46.01 -17.46
N ASN A 461 -2.47 -44.78 -17.25
CA ASN A 461 -1.53 -44.45 -16.16
C ASN A 461 -1.57 -42.93 -15.84
N PRO A 462 -1.50 -42.49 -14.58
CA PRO A 462 -1.66 -41.08 -14.20
C PRO A 462 -0.30 -40.45 -13.87
N GLU A 463 0.21 -39.59 -14.76
CA GLU A 463 1.20 -38.56 -14.45
C GLU A 463 1.43 -37.77 -15.74
N VAL A 464 1.07 -36.47 -15.74
CA VAL A 464 1.65 -35.34 -16.50
C VAL A 464 0.63 -34.20 -16.41
N VAL A 465 0.83 -33.29 -15.44
CA VAL A 465 0.27 -31.94 -15.49
C VAL A 465 1.42 -30.97 -15.23
N GLN A 466 2.15 -30.66 -16.28
CA GLN A 466 2.92 -29.42 -16.42
C GLN A 466 3.34 -29.29 -17.88
N GLN A 467 3.41 -28.04 -18.35
CA GLN A 467 3.73 -27.60 -19.71
C GLN A 467 2.55 -27.58 -20.71
N MET A 468 1.80 -26.48 -20.68
CA MET A 468 1.37 -25.78 -21.90
C MET A 468 0.98 -24.34 -21.52
N GLU A 469 1.99 -23.52 -21.20
CA GLU A 469 1.88 -22.06 -21.19
C GLU A 469 3.18 -21.49 -21.76
N CYS A 470 3.27 -21.49 -23.08
CA CYS A 470 4.10 -20.58 -23.88
C CYS A 470 3.80 -20.83 -25.37
N ASN A 471 2.84 -20.07 -25.90
CA ASN A 471 2.91 -19.38 -27.19
C ASN A 471 1.75 -18.38 -27.28
#